data_AF-A0A662IV15-F1
#
_entry.id   AF-A0A662IV15-F1
#
_cell.length_a   1.000
_cell.length_b   1.000
_cell.length_c   1.000
_cell.angle_alpha   90.00
_cell.angle_beta   90.00
_cell.angle_gamma   90.00
#
_symmetry.space_group_name_H-M   'P 1'
#
loop_
_entity.id
_entity.type
_entity.pdbx_description
1 polymer ?
#
loop_
_entity_poly.entity_id
_entity_poly.type
_entity_poly.pdbx_seq_one_letter_code
_entity_poly.pdbx_strand_id
1 'polypeptide(L)'
;MLRSMSRESLKKVREIALRRGLWFKFLSKFERAAIDLTIKVVKEVKSMQLMLVLARIVTKIGLALKRMSLRVKAMEVGRPLAQRIAEIAVRLGNKEAWKWAQDPSFIMYLGISWLNTSPIFRYPTS
;
A
#
# COMPACT_ATOMS: atom_id res chain seq x y z
N MET A 1 7.76 -17.24 4.06
CA MET A 1 7.89 -17.71 5.46
C MET A 1 6.49 -17.98 6.03
N LEU A 2 6.02 -19.23 5.98
CA LEU A 2 4.80 -19.70 6.65
C LEU A 2 5.15 -20.10 8.10
N ARG A 3 5.59 -19.14 8.92
CA ARG A 3 5.84 -19.40 10.35
C ARG A 3 4.50 -19.28 11.09
N SER A 4 3.79 -20.41 11.17
CA SER A 4 2.53 -20.69 11.89
C SER A 4 1.42 -19.63 11.87
N MET A 5 0.24 -20.02 11.37
CA MET A 5 -0.98 -19.22 11.51
C MET A 5 -1.60 -19.47 12.89
N SER A 6 -1.04 -18.80 13.91
CA SER A 6 -1.59 -18.83 15.26
C SER A 6 -2.76 -17.86 15.42
N ARG A 7 -3.58 -18.09 16.45
CA ARG A 7 -4.65 -17.18 16.87
C ARG A 7 -4.16 -15.74 17.05
N GLU A 8 -3.01 -15.56 17.69
CA GLU A 8 -2.41 -14.26 18.01
C GLU A 8 -1.99 -13.54 16.73
N SER A 9 -1.40 -14.25 15.77
CA SER A 9 -1.03 -13.69 14.47
C SER A 9 -2.25 -13.17 13.71
N LEU A 10 -3.35 -13.95 13.70
CA LEU A 10 -4.61 -13.59 13.04
C LEU A 10 -5.31 -12.41 13.74
N LYS A 11 -5.30 -12.37 15.08
CA LYS A 11 -5.80 -11.21 15.85
C LYS A 11 -5.07 -9.94 15.44
N LYS A 12 -3.74 -9.98 15.38
CA LYS A 12 -2.92 -8.82 14.98
C LYS A 12 -3.23 -8.35 13.57
N VAL A 13 -3.39 -9.28 12.62
CA VAL A 13 -3.80 -8.94 11.25
C VAL A 13 -5.18 -8.28 11.23
N ARG A 14 -6.15 -8.84 11.95
CA ARG A 14 -7.51 -8.28 12.07
C ARG A 14 -7.49 -6.87 12.65
N GLU A 15 -6.75 -6.63 13.72
CA GLU A 15 -6.60 -5.31 14.34
C GLU A 15 -6.00 -4.28 13.39
N ILE A 16 -4.95 -4.65 12.64
CA ILE A 16 -4.35 -3.76 11.64
C ILE A 16 -5.39 -3.42 10.55
N ALA A 17 -6.11 -4.43 10.05
CA ALA A 17 -7.11 -4.23 9.01
C ALA A 17 -8.28 -3.35 9.48
N LEU A 18 -8.74 -3.51 10.72
CA LEU A 18 -9.78 -2.67 11.32
C LEU A 18 -9.32 -1.22 11.48
N ARG A 19 -8.14 -1.00 12.09
CA ARG A 19 -7.59 0.35 12.32
C ARG A 19 -7.36 1.12 11.02
N ARG A 20 -7.04 0.43 9.93
CA ARG A 20 -6.82 1.03 8.61
C ARG A 20 -8.08 1.09 7.74
N GLY A 21 -9.25 0.74 8.28
CA GLY A 21 -10.53 0.73 7.55
C GLY A 21 -10.61 -0.31 6.42
N LEU A 22 -9.66 -1.25 6.37
CA LEU A 22 -9.55 -2.25 5.31
C LEU A 22 -10.53 -3.40 5.50
N TRP A 23 -10.86 -3.72 6.75
CA TRP A 23 -11.66 -4.88 7.12
C TRP A 23 -13.00 -4.93 6.40
N PHE A 24 -13.71 -3.80 6.35
CA PHE A 24 -15.02 -3.72 5.71
C PHE A 24 -14.95 -3.35 4.23
N LYS A 25 -13.88 -2.66 3.82
CA LYS A 25 -13.73 -2.15 2.45
C LYS A 25 -13.21 -3.18 1.45
N PHE A 26 -12.29 -4.06 1.88
CA PHE A 26 -11.59 -4.97 0.96
C PHE A 26 -11.91 -6.45 1.18
N LEU A 27 -12.47 -6.84 2.33
CA LEU A 27 -12.81 -8.23 2.63
C LEU A 27 -14.31 -8.47 2.47
N SER A 28 -14.64 -9.57 1.81
CA SER A 28 -16.00 -10.11 1.72
C SER A 28 -16.47 -10.64 3.08
N LYS A 29 -17.80 -10.83 3.20
CA LYS A 29 -18.41 -11.41 4.41
C LYS A 29 -17.79 -12.77 4.78
N PHE A 30 -17.52 -13.62 3.79
CA PHE A 30 -16.93 -14.94 3.98
C PHE A 30 -15.47 -14.89 4.45
N GLU A 31 -14.66 -14.01 3.86
CA GLU A 31 -13.26 -13.85 4.26
C GLU A 31 -13.15 -13.35 5.72
N ARG A 32 -14.01 -12.41 6.11
CA ARG A 32 -14.09 -11.95 7.51
C ARG A 32 -14.51 -13.09 8.44
N ALA A 33 -15.56 -13.82 8.10
CA ALA A 33 -16.06 -14.94 8.89
C ALA A 33 -14.99 -16.04 9.05
N ALA A 34 -14.22 -16.34 8.01
CA ALA A 34 -13.14 -17.31 8.08
C ALA A 34 -12.08 -16.92 9.12
N ILE A 35 -11.65 -15.65 9.15
CA ILE A 35 -10.71 -15.17 10.17
C ILE A 35 -11.36 -15.17 11.56
N ASP A 36 -12.56 -14.60 11.70
CA ASP A 36 -13.24 -14.46 13.00
C ASP A 36 -13.50 -15.83 13.66
N LEU A 37 -13.98 -16.81 12.89
CA LEU A 37 -14.19 -18.18 13.36
C LEU A 37 -12.87 -18.86 13.72
N THR A 38 -11.82 -18.70 12.91
CA THR A 38 -10.52 -19.29 13.21
C THR A 38 -9.95 -18.74 14.52
N ILE A 39 -10.04 -17.43 14.73
CA ILE A 39 -9.61 -16.79 15.99
C ILE A 39 -10.39 -17.34 17.19
N LYS A 40 -11.70 -17.55 17.03
CA LYS A 40 -12.59 -18.02 18.11
C LYS A 40 -12.32 -19.47 18.48
N VAL A 41 -12.16 -20.34 17.48
CA VAL A 41 -12.19 -21.80 17.69
C VAL A 41 -10.79 -22.40 17.81
N VAL A 42 -9.81 -21.86 17.09
CA VAL A 42 -8.52 -22.54 16.89
C VAL A 42 -7.41 -21.77 17.60
N LYS A 43 -6.52 -22.48 18.32
CA LYS A 43 -5.29 -21.89 18.88
C LYS A 43 -4.20 -21.81 17.81
N GLU A 44 -4.03 -22.88 17.05
CA GLU A 44 -3.07 -22.98 15.95
C GLU A 44 -3.66 -23.77 14.79
N VAL A 45 -3.56 -23.23 13.58
CA VAL A 45 -4.13 -23.86 12.37
C VAL A 45 -3.23 -25.01 11.91
N LYS A 46 -3.69 -26.24 12.12
CA LYS A 46 -2.99 -27.46 11.65
C LYS A 46 -3.42 -27.90 10.25
N SER A 47 -4.62 -27.52 9.80
CA SER A 47 -5.12 -27.89 8.47
C SER A 47 -4.45 -27.06 7.38
N MET A 48 -3.83 -27.74 6.41
CA MET A 48 -3.17 -27.10 5.27
C MET A 48 -4.16 -26.32 4.40
N GLN A 49 -5.36 -26.85 4.16
CA GLN A 49 -6.38 -26.17 3.36
C GLN A 49 -6.83 -24.87 4.02
N LEU A 50 -7.10 -24.90 5.33
CA LEU A 50 -7.47 -23.70 6.07
C LEU A 50 -6.33 -22.68 6.07
N MET A 51 -5.09 -23.14 6.23
CA MET A 51 -3.91 -22.28 6.18
C MET A 51 -3.79 -21.57 4.83
N LEU A 52 -4.02 -22.26 3.71
CA LEU A 52 -3.99 -21.66 2.38
C LEU A 52 -5.07 -20.59 2.20
N VAL A 53 -6.30 -20.87 2.66
CA VAL A 53 -7.40 -19.90 2.61
C VAL A 53 -7.05 -18.64 3.41
N LEU A 54 -6.62 -18.81 4.65
CA LEU A 54 -6.28 -17.69 5.52
C LEU A 54 -5.06 -16.91 5.00
N ALA A 55 -4.04 -17.60 4.45
CA ALA A 55 -2.88 -16.96 3.86
C ALA A 55 -3.29 -16.03 2.71
N ARG A 56 -4.21 -16.47 1.82
CA ARG A 56 -4.74 -15.63 0.74
C ARG A 56 -5.41 -14.37 1.28
N ILE A 57 -6.18 -14.48 2.36
CA ILE A 57 -6.85 -13.33 2.99
C ILE A 57 -5.81 -12.38 3.60
N VAL A 58 -4.82 -12.90 4.33
CA VAL A 58 -3.73 -12.10 4.92
C VAL A 58 -2.93 -11.37 3.83
N THR A 59 -2.61 -12.06 2.74
CA THR A 59 -1.94 -11.45 1.57
C THR A 59 -2.78 -10.34 0.96
N LYS A 60 -4.10 -10.55 0.82
CA LYS A 60 -5.03 -9.53 0.32
C LYS A 60 -5.04 -8.27 1.19
N ILE A 61 -5.04 -8.42 2.52
CA ILE A 61 -4.90 -7.30 3.47
C ILE A 61 -3.54 -6.61 3.28
N GLY A 62 -2.45 -7.37 3.19
CA GLY A 62 -1.10 -6.84 2.99
C GLY A 62 -0.95 -6.02 1.70
N LEU A 63 -1.53 -6.50 0.60
CA LEU A 63 -1.57 -5.77 -0.66
C LEU A 63 -2.40 -4.49 -0.56
N ALA A 64 -3.54 -4.53 0.13
CA ALA A 64 -4.36 -3.34 0.35
C ALA A 64 -3.64 -2.29 1.22
N LEU A 65 -2.92 -2.72 2.26
CA LEU A 65 -2.06 -1.84 3.07
C LEU A 65 -0.98 -1.18 2.22
N LYS A 66 -0.31 -1.95 1.35
CA LYS A 66 0.72 -1.42 0.45
C LYS A 66 0.16 -0.37 -0.49
N ARG A 67 -1.01 -0.62 -1.10
CA ARG A 67 -1.71 0.35 -1.97
C ARG A 67 -2.13 1.62 -1.22
N MET A 68 -2.48 1.51 0.06
CA MET A 68 -2.85 2.68 0.87
C MET A 68 -1.65 3.43 1.44
N SER A 69 -0.44 2.88 1.32
CA SER A 69 0.78 3.53 1.80
C SER A 69 0.95 4.90 1.14
N LEU A 70 1.08 5.94 1.97
CA LEU A 70 1.39 7.29 1.52
C LEU A 70 2.62 7.30 0.62
N ARG A 71 3.65 6.51 0.99
CA ARG A 71 4.87 6.37 0.21
C ARG A 71 4.60 5.87 -1.20
N VAL A 72 3.73 4.86 -1.36
CA VAL A 72 3.41 4.29 -2.68
C VAL A 72 2.66 5.32 -3.51
N LYS A 73 1.63 5.95 -2.96
CA LYS A 73 0.86 7.00 -3.64
C LYS A 73 1.73 8.20 -4.04
N ALA A 74 2.60 8.65 -3.15
CA ALA A 74 3.53 9.74 -3.42
C ALA A 74 4.49 9.37 -4.55
N MET A 75 5.02 8.15 -4.58
CA MET A 75 5.87 7.72 -5.70
C MET A 75 5.11 7.59 -7.02
N GLU A 76 3.86 7.11 -7.00
CA GLU A 76 3.01 7.02 -8.20
C GLU A 76 2.75 8.40 -8.82
N VAL A 77 2.46 9.40 -8.00
CA VAL A 77 2.23 10.79 -8.44
C VAL A 77 3.54 11.52 -8.77
N GLY A 78 4.56 11.35 -7.94
CA GLY A 78 5.81 12.10 -8.02
C GLY A 78 6.66 11.74 -9.24
N ARG A 79 6.61 10.48 -9.70
CA ARG A 79 7.41 10.02 -10.87
C ARG A 79 7.11 10.82 -12.15
N PRO A 80 5.86 10.92 -12.63
CA PRO A 80 5.56 11.71 -13.82
C PRO A 80 5.85 13.19 -13.63
N LEU A 81 5.67 13.75 -12.41
CA LEU A 81 6.02 15.14 -12.12
C LEU A 81 7.53 15.38 -12.21
N ALA A 82 8.33 14.53 -11.59
CA ALA A 82 9.79 14.63 -11.60
C ALA A 82 10.32 14.53 -13.03
N GLN A 83 9.75 13.63 -13.85
CA GLN A 83 10.11 13.50 -15.25
C GLN A 83 9.80 14.76 -16.06
N ARG A 84 8.59 15.32 -15.95
CA ARG A 84 8.22 16.57 -16.63
C ARG A 84 9.12 17.74 -16.23
N ILE A 85 9.38 17.91 -14.93
CA ILE A 85 10.22 19.01 -14.42
C ILE A 85 11.66 18.86 -14.93
N ALA A 86 12.21 17.64 -14.89
CA ALA A 86 13.54 17.35 -15.42
C ALA A 86 13.63 17.65 -16.92
N GLU A 87 12.64 17.22 -17.71
CA GLU A 87 12.59 17.48 -19.15
C GLU A 87 12.55 18.98 -19.47
N ILE A 88 11.73 19.76 -18.75
CA ILE A 88 11.68 21.21 -18.90
C ILE A 88 13.05 21.83 -18.58
N ALA A 89 13.67 21.46 -17.48
CA ALA A 89 14.97 21.99 -17.07
C ALA A 89 16.09 21.65 -18.07
N VAL A 90 16.09 20.44 -18.63
CA VAL A 90 17.04 20.05 -19.70
C VAL A 90 16.85 20.89 -20.97
N ARG A 91 15.60 21.18 -21.35
CA ARG A 91 15.29 22.05 -22.49
C ARG A 91 15.72 23.50 -22.25
N LEU A 92 15.65 23.96 -21.00
CA LEU A 92 16.12 25.29 -20.59
C LEU A 92 17.64 25.38 -20.41
N GLY A 93 18.39 24.31 -20.67
CA GLY A 93 19.86 24.33 -20.71
C GLY A 93 20.55 23.62 -19.54
N ASN A 94 19.82 23.21 -18.49
CA ASN A 94 20.41 22.42 -17.41
C ASN A 94 20.47 20.94 -17.82
N LYS A 95 21.52 20.57 -18.53
CA LYS A 95 21.70 19.21 -19.06
C LYS A 95 21.75 18.12 -18.00
N GLU A 96 22.09 18.43 -16.76
CA GLU A 96 22.17 17.44 -15.67
C GLU A 96 20.82 17.18 -14.99
N ALA A 97 19.78 17.97 -15.30
CA ALA A 97 18.49 17.87 -14.64
C ALA A 97 17.76 16.52 -14.88
N TRP A 98 18.14 15.74 -15.90
CA TRP A 98 17.59 14.39 -16.11
C TRP A 98 17.80 13.48 -14.88
N LYS A 99 18.86 13.71 -14.09
CA LYS A 99 19.15 12.96 -12.86
C LYS A 99 18.08 13.14 -11.79
N TRP A 100 17.38 14.27 -11.78
CA TRP A 100 16.32 14.55 -10.81
C TRP A 100 15.16 13.56 -10.93
N ALA A 101 14.82 13.15 -12.15
CA ALA A 101 13.80 12.14 -12.40
C ALA A 101 14.17 10.74 -11.88
N GLN A 102 15.45 10.52 -11.53
CA GLN A 102 15.95 9.27 -10.97
C GLN A 102 16.17 9.34 -9.46
N ASP A 103 16.17 10.54 -8.86
CA ASP A 103 16.33 10.73 -7.42
C ASP A 103 15.02 10.36 -6.68
N PRO A 104 15.00 9.28 -5.87
CA PRO A 104 13.83 8.90 -5.11
C PRO A 104 13.38 9.96 -4.11
N SER A 105 14.31 10.78 -3.58
CA SER A 105 14.00 11.83 -2.62
C SER A 105 13.24 12.97 -3.30
N PHE A 106 13.71 13.40 -4.48
CA PHE A 106 13.02 14.40 -5.30
C PHE A 106 11.63 13.92 -5.74
N ILE A 107 11.53 12.69 -6.23
CA ILE A 107 10.24 12.07 -6.60
C ILE A 107 9.28 12.07 -5.41
N MET A 108 9.75 11.62 -4.23
CA MET A 108 8.94 11.57 -3.02
C MET A 108 8.45 12.96 -2.61
N TYR A 109 9.35 13.95 -2.62
CA TYR A 109 9.05 15.32 -2.26
C TYR A 109 7.92 15.89 -3.13
N LEU A 110 8.03 15.76 -4.45
CA LEU A 110 6.99 16.22 -5.39
C LEU A 110 5.66 15.50 -5.17
N GLY A 111 5.70 14.19 -4.96
CA GLY A 111 4.51 13.38 -4.69
C GLY A 111 3.79 13.80 -3.41
N ILE A 112 4.52 14.00 -2.31
CA ILE A 112 3.95 14.45 -1.04
C ILE A 112 3.40 15.87 -1.18
N SER A 113 4.15 16.77 -1.82
CA SER A 113 3.72 18.15 -2.06
C SER A 113 2.39 18.19 -2.84
N TRP A 114 2.28 17.41 -3.91
CA TRP A 114 1.06 17.31 -4.70
C TRP A 114 -0.12 16.73 -3.91
N LEU A 115 0.10 15.67 -3.12
CA LEU A 115 -0.93 15.06 -2.29
C LEU A 115 -1.46 16.02 -1.22
N ASN A 116 -0.60 16.86 -0.67
CA ASN A 116 -0.94 17.89 0.32
C ASN A 116 -1.51 19.16 -0.31
N THR A 117 -1.33 19.36 -1.61
CA THR A 117 -1.92 20.48 -2.35
C THR A 117 -3.44 20.28 -2.43
N SER A 118 -4.21 21.33 -2.14
CA SER A 118 -5.67 21.30 -2.28
C SER A 118 -6.07 20.90 -3.70
N PRO A 119 -7.12 20.09 -3.92
CA PRO A 119 -7.54 19.64 -5.25
C PRO A 119 -7.69 20.75 -6.29
N ILE A 120 -8.08 21.97 -5.88
CA ILE A 120 -8.26 23.14 -6.75
C ILE A 120 -6.93 23.64 -7.33
N PHE A 121 -5.80 23.39 -6.65
CA PHE A 121 -4.47 23.86 -7.04
C PHE A 121 -3.56 22.73 -7.56
N ARG A 122 -4.09 21.52 -7.77
CA ARG A 122 -3.27 20.38 -8.22
C ARG A 122 -2.99 20.46 -9.72
N TYR A 123 -1.72 20.30 -10.07
CA TYR A 123 -1.29 20.18 -11.46
C TYR A 123 -1.68 18.81 -12.05
N PRO A 124 -2.04 18.74 -13.35
CA PRO A 124 -2.33 17.47 -14.01
C PRO A 124 -1.10 16.55 -14.02
N THR A 125 -1.30 15.29 -13.64
CA THR A 125 -0.27 14.24 -13.64
C THR A 125 -0.30 13.38 -14.91
N SER A 126 -1.25 13.65 -15.82
CA SER A 126 -1.45 13.02 -17.14
C SER A 126 -1.11 13.99 -18.25
#